data_AF-F0QWR0-F1
#
_entry.id   AF-F0QWR0-F1
#
_cell.length_a   1.000
_cell.length_b   1.000
_cell.length_c   1.000
_cell.angle_alpha   90.00
_cell.angle_beta   90.00
_cell.angle_gamma   90.00
#
_symmetry.space_group_name_H-M   'P 1'
#
loop_
_entity.id
_entity.type
_entity.pdbx_description
1 polymer ?
#
loop_
_entity_poly.entity_id
_entity_poly.type
_entity_poly.pdbx_seq_one_letter_code
_entity_poly.pdbx_strand_id
1 'polypeptide(L)'
;MLNLDSENASFELCKRILRDEDSITKIVDEWFSWWVVKWRQRVKLVFSESEQVNSDDNTSLMANVDSILKNIPKKLIEKLRREIVIELIRQNEVCSLDVVSDFILRTTLNDLVNEYGKDGIIKLIITDITSIRLRLLRRIMEVKDSNQPLVILRVKINSSQPYQGAQ
;
A
#
# COMPACT_ATOMS: atom_id res chain seq x y z
N MET A 1 12.59 25.71 15.94
CA MET A 1 12.39 24.76 14.83
C MET A 1 13.73 24.56 14.17
N LEU A 2 14.37 23.40 14.33
CA LEU A 2 15.70 23.14 13.79
C LEU A 2 15.58 22.97 12.27
N ASN A 3 15.95 24.02 11.53
CA ASN A 3 16.04 24.02 10.08
C ASN A 3 17.41 23.42 9.71
N LEU A 4 17.56 22.11 9.93
CA LEU A 4 18.77 21.37 9.58
C LEU A 4 18.69 20.98 8.11
N ASP A 5 19.79 21.18 7.38
CA ASP A 5 19.98 20.63 6.04
C ASP A 5 19.79 19.09 6.09
N SER A 6 19.27 18.47 5.03
CA SER A 6 18.80 17.07 5.03
C SER A 6 19.90 16.08 5.47
N GLU A 7 21.13 16.37 5.09
CA GLU A 7 22.30 15.56 5.42
C GLU A 7 22.67 15.67 6.92
N ASN A 8 22.60 16.88 7.48
CA ASN A 8 22.81 17.12 8.90
C ASN A 8 21.69 16.51 9.76
N ALA A 9 20.44 16.56 9.31
CA ALA A 9 19.33 15.91 10.00
C ALA A 9 19.50 14.38 10.06
N SER A 10 19.95 13.79 8.95
CA SER A 10 20.22 12.34 8.87
C SER A 10 21.39 11.95 9.77
N PHE A 11 22.47 12.73 9.77
CA PHE A 11 23.63 12.49 10.62
C PHE A 11 23.31 12.58 12.12
N GLU A 12 22.55 13.59 12.53
CA GLU A 12 22.12 13.74 13.92
C GLU A 12 21.16 12.62 14.36
N LEU A 13 20.31 12.13 13.45
CA LEU A 13 19.50 10.95 13.71
C LEU A 13 20.38 9.70 13.92
N CYS A 14 21.38 9.47 13.07
CA CYS A 14 22.31 8.34 13.25
C CYS A 14 23.04 8.39 14.59
N LYS A 15 23.54 9.56 15.01
CA LYS A 15 24.15 9.73 16.34
C LYS A 15 23.18 9.40 17.46
N ARG A 16 21.92 9.85 17.35
CA ARG A 16 20.86 9.56 18.32
C ARG A 16 20.60 8.06 18.42
N ILE A 17 20.53 7.38 17.27
CA ILE A 17 20.32 5.93 17.19
C ILE A 17 21.47 5.18 17.87
N LEU A 18 22.71 5.52 17.58
CA LEU A 18 23.89 4.89 18.20
C LEU A 18 23.97 5.14 19.71
N ARG A 19 23.52 6.30 20.17
CA ARG A 19 23.56 6.66 21.59
C ARG A 19 22.51 5.90 22.41
N ASP A 20 21.34 5.68 21.83
CA ASP A 20 20.20 5.04 22.49
C ASP A 20 19.92 3.64 21.89
N GLU A 21 20.98 2.95 21.42
CA GLU A 21 20.91 1.74 20.57
C GLU A 21 20.00 0.66 21.16
N ASP A 22 20.14 0.33 22.44
CA ASP A 22 19.32 -0.68 23.11
C ASP A 22 17.82 -0.33 23.09
N SER A 23 17.49 0.95 23.30
CA SER A 23 16.11 1.42 23.28
C SER A 23 15.54 1.41 21.87
N ILE A 24 16.36 1.80 20.88
CA ILE A 24 15.94 1.80 19.47
C ILE A 24 15.74 0.37 18.99
N THR A 25 16.64 -0.55 19.35
CA THR A 25 16.55 -1.97 19.01
C THR A 25 15.23 -2.56 19.51
N LYS A 26 14.84 -2.29 20.76
CA LYS A 26 13.54 -2.72 21.29
C LYS A 26 12.35 -2.18 20.48
N ILE A 27 12.38 -0.89 20.14
CA ILE A 27 11.32 -0.27 19.32
C ILE A 27 11.25 -0.93 17.93
N VAL A 28 12.41 -1.18 17.32
CA VAL A 28 12.51 -1.82 16.01
C VAL A 28 12.00 -3.25 16.08
N ASP A 29 12.36 -4.02 17.11
CA ASP A 29 11.91 -5.40 17.30
C ASP A 29 10.39 -5.48 17.50
N GLU A 30 9.83 -4.60 18.32
CA GLU A 30 8.37 -4.50 18.51
C GLU A 30 7.66 -4.15 17.21
N TRP A 31 8.16 -3.13 16.50
CA TRP A 31 7.60 -2.69 15.22
C TRP A 31 7.72 -3.78 14.15
N PHE A 32 8.86 -4.46 14.07
CA PHE A 32 9.11 -5.52 13.09
C PHE A 32 8.24 -6.75 13.39
N SER A 33 8.11 -7.13 14.66
CA SER A 33 7.22 -8.22 15.07
C SER A 33 5.79 -7.96 14.59
N TRP A 34 5.33 -6.73 14.76
CA TRP A 34 4.00 -6.34 14.31
C TRP A 34 3.87 -6.27 12.79
N TRP A 35 4.89 -5.74 12.10
CA TRP A 35 4.98 -5.75 10.66
C TRP A 35 4.91 -7.17 10.09
N VAL A 36 5.63 -8.14 10.68
CA VAL A 36 5.60 -9.56 10.26
C VAL A 36 4.20 -10.15 10.39
N VAL A 37 3.49 -9.86 11.49
CA VAL A 37 2.10 -10.31 11.67
C VAL A 37 1.22 -9.77 10.55
N LYS A 38 1.30 -8.47 10.27
CA LYS A 38 0.52 -7.82 9.21
C LYS A 38 0.91 -8.30 7.81
N TRP A 39 2.20 -8.55 7.58
CA TRP A 39 2.71 -9.13 6.34
C TRP A 39 2.09 -10.51 6.08
N ARG A 40 2.07 -11.38 7.09
CA ARG A 40 1.45 -12.72 6.98
C ARG A 40 -0.06 -12.66 6.72
N GLN A 41 -0.75 -11.64 7.23
CA GLN A 41 -2.18 -11.43 6.97
C GLN A 41 -2.44 -10.94 5.53
N ARG A 42 -1.56 -10.07 5.01
CA ARG A 42 -1.84 -9.33 3.76
C ARG A 42 -1.12 -9.84 2.54
N VAL A 43 -0.08 -10.65 2.70
CA VAL A 43 0.71 -11.18 1.60
C VAL A 43 0.39 -12.67 1.37
N LYS A 44 -0.08 -12.97 0.16
CA LYS A 44 -0.20 -14.35 -0.34
C LYS A 44 0.93 -14.64 -1.30
N LEU A 45 1.72 -15.67 -1.00
CA LEU A 45 2.73 -16.18 -1.92
C LEU A 45 2.07 -17.18 -2.89
N VAL A 46 2.29 -16.98 -4.18
CA VAL A 46 1.78 -17.87 -5.24
C VAL A 46 2.97 -18.47 -5.98
N PHE A 47 2.97 -19.80 -6.07
CA PHE A 47 4.08 -20.57 -6.65
C PHE A 47 3.73 -21.21 -8.00
N SER A 48 2.46 -21.27 -8.38
CA SER A 48 2.00 -21.93 -9.61
C SER A 48 1.06 -21.06 -10.44
N GLU A 49 1.10 -21.21 -11.76
CA GLU A 49 0.28 -20.40 -12.69
C GLU A 49 -1.23 -20.76 -12.63
N SER A 50 -1.59 -21.96 -12.16
CA SER A 50 -2.98 -22.38 -11.99
C SER A 50 -3.71 -21.66 -10.85
N GLU A 51 -3.01 -21.22 -9.80
CA GLU A 51 -3.58 -20.43 -8.70
C GLU A 51 -3.86 -18.96 -9.09
N GLN A 52 -3.37 -18.55 -10.26
CA GLN A 52 -3.44 -17.18 -10.78
C GLN A 52 -4.79 -16.86 -11.42
N VAL A 53 -5.44 -17.85 -12.04
CA VAL A 53 -6.66 -17.66 -12.84
C VAL A 53 -7.84 -17.12 -12.00
N ASN A 54 -7.90 -17.46 -10.70
CA ASN A 54 -8.92 -16.93 -9.79
C ASN A 54 -8.64 -15.49 -9.31
N SER A 55 -7.44 -14.95 -9.57
CA SER A 55 -7.07 -13.57 -9.20
C SER A 55 -7.21 -12.57 -10.35
N ASP A 56 -7.41 -13.04 -11.59
CA ASP A 56 -7.55 -12.20 -12.79
C ASP A 56 -8.86 -11.38 -12.83
N ASP A 57 -9.86 -11.77 -12.03
CA ASP A 57 -11.09 -10.96 -11.87
C ASP A 57 -10.77 -9.56 -11.34
N ASN A 58 -9.78 -9.43 -10.44
CA ASN A 58 -9.31 -8.13 -9.94
C ASN A 58 -8.49 -7.37 -10.99
N THR A 59 -7.80 -8.06 -11.90
CA THR A 59 -7.05 -7.45 -13.01
C THR A 59 -7.99 -6.75 -14.00
N SER A 60 -9.17 -7.32 -14.24
CA SER A 60 -10.22 -6.70 -15.07
C SER A 60 -10.78 -5.41 -14.45
N LEU A 61 -10.96 -5.38 -13.12
CA LEU A 61 -11.40 -4.20 -12.36
C LEU A 61 -10.36 -3.06 -12.44
N MET A 62 -9.08 -3.38 -12.58
CA MET A 62 -7.98 -2.41 -12.61
C MET A 62 -7.85 -1.67 -13.95
N ALA A 63 -8.18 -2.32 -15.08
CA ALA A 63 -8.00 -1.76 -16.42
C ALA A 63 -8.90 -0.54 -16.72
N ASN A 64 -10.13 -0.52 -16.21
CA ASN A 64 -11.05 0.60 -16.40
C ASN A 64 -10.60 1.87 -15.64
N VAL A 65 -9.97 1.68 -14.48
CA VAL A 65 -9.54 2.76 -13.58
C VAL A 65 -8.36 3.55 -14.14
N ASP A 66 -7.45 2.90 -14.87
CA ASP A 66 -6.28 3.57 -15.48
C ASP A 66 -6.67 4.69 -16.46
N SER A 67 -7.77 4.50 -17.19
CA SER A 67 -8.28 5.54 -18.11
C SER A 67 -8.75 6.80 -17.37
N ILE A 68 -9.20 6.65 -16.12
CA ILE A 68 -9.76 7.74 -15.31
C ILE A 68 -8.67 8.41 -14.49
N LEU A 69 -7.72 7.64 -13.96
CA LEU A 69 -6.55 8.19 -13.27
C LEU A 69 -5.76 9.16 -14.14
N LYS A 70 -5.77 8.99 -15.48
CA LYS A 70 -5.18 9.94 -16.43
C LYS A 70 -5.89 11.30 -16.46
N ASN A 71 -7.19 11.34 -16.18
CA ASN A 71 -8.02 12.55 -16.22
C ASN A 71 -8.08 13.28 -14.88
N ILE A 72 -7.62 12.66 -13.79
CA ILE A 72 -7.57 13.27 -12.46
C ILE A 72 -6.18 13.91 -12.27
N PRO A 73 -6.09 15.13 -11.68
CA PRO A 73 -4.80 15.74 -11.38
C PRO A 73 -3.91 14.82 -10.53
N LYS A 74 -2.70 14.51 -11.01
CA LYS A 74 -1.75 13.62 -10.31
C LYS A 74 -1.52 14.03 -8.84
N LYS A 75 -1.40 15.33 -8.56
CA LYS A 75 -1.22 15.85 -7.19
C LYS A 75 -2.38 15.48 -6.26
N LEU A 76 -3.61 15.40 -6.77
CA LEU A 76 -4.76 14.99 -5.98
C LEU A 76 -4.71 13.49 -5.67
N ILE A 77 -4.38 12.66 -6.67
CA ILE A 77 -4.18 11.21 -6.48
C ILE A 77 -3.10 10.94 -5.43
N GLU A 78 -1.95 11.60 -5.52
CA GLU A 78 -0.88 11.46 -4.52
C GLU A 78 -1.32 11.93 -3.13
N LYS A 79 -2.11 13.00 -3.05
CA LYS A 79 -2.69 13.48 -1.79
C LYS A 79 -3.63 12.44 -1.18
N LEU A 80 -4.55 11.89 -1.96
CA LEU A 80 -5.49 10.85 -1.50
C LEU A 80 -4.73 9.60 -1.07
N ARG A 81 -3.72 9.15 -1.84
CA ARG A 81 -2.89 8.00 -1.45
C ARG A 81 -2.18 8.25 -0.12
N ARG A 82 -1.62 9.44 0.08
CA ARG A 82 -0.99 9.81 1.36
C ARG A 82 -2.00 9.85 2.52
N GLU A 83 -3.21 10.38 2.29
CA GLU A 83 -4.28 10.37 3.30
C GLU A 83 -4.66 8.92 3.67
N ILE A 84 -4.77 8.02 2.69
CA ILE A 84 -5.01 6.58 2.93
C ILE A 84 -3.88 5.96 3.74
N VAL A 85 -2.61 6.22 3.39
CA VAL A 85 -1.45 5.68 4.12
C VAL A 85 -1.44 6.14 5.59
N ILE A 86 -1.69 7.43 5.84
CA ILE A 86 -1.77 7.97 7.20
C ILE A 86 -2.86 7.26 8.00
N GLU A 87 -4.03 7.06 7.38
CA GLU A 87 -5.13 6.42 8.07
C GLU A 87 -4.90 4.92 8.27
N LEU A 88 -4.30 4.21 7.31
CA LEU A 88 -3.86 2.82 7.50
C LEU A 88 -2.94 2.68 8.72
N ILE A 89 -1.94 3.55 8.85
CA ILE A 89 -1.02 3.55 9.99
C ILE A 89 -1.78 3.76 11.31
N ARG A 90 -2.73 4.70 11.35
CA ARG A 90 -3.60 4.91 12.53
C ARG A 90 -4.47 3.69 12.85
N GLN A 91 -4.89 2.98 11.81
CA GLN A 91 -5.65 1.74 11.91
C GLN A 91 -4.78 0.51 12.05
N ASN A 92 -3.52 0.68 12.47
CA ASN A 92 -2.69 -0.43 12.85
C ASN A 92 -2.32 -1.33 11.65
N GLU A 93 -2.39 -0.78 10.44
CA GLU A 93 -1.92 -1.37 9.20
C GLU A 93 -0.56 -0.75 8.83
N VAL A 94 0.48 -1.59 8.76
CA VAL A 94 1.87 -1.13 8.59
C VAL A 94 2.62 -1.84 7.47
N CYS A 95 2.03 -2.87 6.86
CA CYS A 95 2.67 -3.67 5.81
C CYS A 95 2.19 -3.27 4.41
N SER A 96 3.14 -3.15 3.47
CA SER A 96 2.88 -2.92 2.03
C SER A 96 1.93 -1.76 1.76
N LEU A 97 2.11 -0.66 2.49
CA LEU A 97 1.20 0.49 2.50
C LEU A 97 1.05 1.13 1.12
N ASP A 98 2.09 1.10 0.30
CA ASP A 98 2.08 1.52 -1.10
C ASP A 98 1.09 0.69 -1.93
N VAL A 99 1.18 -0.64 -1.87
CA VAL A 99 0.30 -1.56 -2.61
C VAL A 99 -1.13 -1.51 -2.08
N VAL A 100 -1.29 -1.56 -0.75
CA VAL A 100 -2.61 -1.56 -0.10
C VAL A 100 -3.33 -0.23 -0.33
N SER A 101 -2.63 0.91 -0.24
CA SER A 101 -3.25 2.22 -0.49
C SER A 101 -3.67 2.38 -1.96
N ASP A 102 -2.87 1.89 -2.91
CA ASP A 102 -3.22 1.93 -4.32
C ASP A 102 -4.41 1.02 -4.63
N PHE A 103 -4.46 -0.18 -4.05
CA PHE A 103 -5.61 -1.08 -4.14
C PHE A 103 -6.89 -0.41 -3.62
N ILE A 104 -6.86 0.16 -2.40
CA ILE A 104 -8.02 0.83 -1.79
C ILE A 104 -8.50 1.97 -2.69
N LEU A 105 -7.58 2.81 -3.17
CA LEU A 105 -7.91 3.93 -4.02
C LEU A 105 -8.56 3.46 -5.33
N ARG A 106 -7.93 2.51 -6.02
CA ARG A 106 -8.40 2.03 -7.33
C ARG A 106 -9.75 1.35 -7.23
N THR A 107 -9.96 0.47 -6.24
CA THR A 107 -11.24 -0.20 -6.08
C THR A 107 -12.34 0.78 -5.70
N THR A 108 -12.06 1.76 -4.83
CA THR A 108 -13.02 2.82 -4.48
C THR A 108 -13.39 3.66 -5.71
N LEU A 109 -12.40 4.04 -6.52
CA LEU A 109 -12.65 4.77 -7.76
C LEU A 109 -13.51 3.92 -8.70
N ASN A 110 -13.18 2.64 -8.90
CA ASN A 110 -13.95 1.72 -9.74
C ASN A 110 -15.42 1.63 -9.31
N ASP A 111 -15.69 1.51 -8.01
CA ASP A 111 -17.05 1.47 -7.48
C ASP A 111 -17.81 2.76 -7.82
N LEU A 112 -17.15 3.91 -7.70
CA LEU A 112 -17.72 5.19 -8.11
C LEU A 112 -17.93 5.28 -9.63
N VAL A 113 -17.13 4.59 -10.45
CA VAL A 113 -17.33 4.54 -11.92
C VAL A 113 -18.61 3.80 -12.22
N ASN A 114 -18.80 2.67 -11.56
CA ASN A 114 -19.96 1.83 -11.75
C ASN A 114 -21.24 2.56 -11.28
N GLU A 115 -21.13 3.43 -10.27
CA GLU A 115 -22.25 4.20 -9.72
C GLU A 115 -22.59 5.47 -10.52
N TYR A 116 -21.58 6.25 -10.95
CA TYR A 116 -21.78 7.59 -11.53
C TYR A 116 -21.33 7.72 -13.00
N GLY A 117 -20.67 6.69 -13.55
CA GLY A 117 -19.96 6.80 -14.82
C GLY A 117 -18.69 7.65 -14.74
N LYS A 118 -17.90 7.64 -15.83
CA LYS A 118 -16.59 8.32 -15.88
C LYS A 118 -16.70 9.83 -15.67
N ASP A 119 -17.64 10.47 -16.36
CA ASP A 119 -17.83 11.93 -16.27
C ASP A 119 -18.44 12.35 -14.94
N GLY A 120 -19.31 11.52 -14.37
CA GLY A 120 -19.93 11.74 -13.06
C GLY A 120 -18.90 11.80 -11.94
N ILE A 121 -17.88 10.93 -11.96
CA ILE A 121 -16.79 10.97 -10.97
C ILE A 121 -15.98 12.26 -11.07
N ILE A 122 -15.64 12.70 -12.28
CA ILE A 122 -14.85 13.93 -12.46
C ILE A 122 -15.61 15.10 -11.84
N LYS A 123 -16.93 15.17 -12.09
CA LYS A 123 -17.79 16.17 -11.46
C LYS A 123 -17.80 16.03 -9.94
N LEU A 124 -17.95 14.81 -9.42
CA LEU A 124 -17.95 14.52 -7.98
C LEU A 124 -16.65 14.95 -7.30
N ILE A 125 -15.49 14.69 -7.92
CA ILE A 125 -14.18 15.13 -7.43
C ILE A 125 -14.11 16.65 -7.27
N ILE A 126 -14.71 17.39 -8.22
CA ILE A 126 -14.70 18.85 -8.23
C ILE A 126 -15.69 19.40 -7.19
N THR A 127 -16.86 18.80 -7.06
CA THR A 127 -17.96 19.37 -6.25
C THR A 127 -17.98 18.86 -4.82
N ASP A 128 -17.58 17.61 -4.57
CA ASP A 128 -17.68 16.95 -3.26
C ASP A 128 -16.60 15.87 -3.08
N ILE A 129 -15.36 16.32 -2.86
CA ILE A 129 -14.24 15.42 -2.51
C ILE A 129 -14.44 14.72 -1.15
N THR A 130 -15.31 15.25 -0.28
CA THR A 130 -15.58 14.68 1.04
C THR A 130 -16.30 13.34 0.91
N SER A 131 -17.25 13.23 -0.02
CA SER A 131 -17.90 11.95 -0.34
C SER A 131 -16.90 10.84 -0.69
N ILE A 132 -15.87 11.17 -1.49
CA ILE A 132 -14.82 10.24 -1.89
C ILE A 132 -13.98 9.83 -0.68
N ARG A 133 -13.61 10.78 0.19
CA ARG A 133 -12.86 10.49 1.42
C ARG A 133 -13.65 9.57 2.36
N LEU A 134 -14.95 9.76 2.49
CA LEU A 134 -15.80 8.89 3.31
C LEU A 134 -15.86 7.46 2.76
N ARG A 135 -15.94 7.31 1.43
CA ARG A 135 -15.87 5.99 0.77
C ARG A 135 -14.52 5.33 0.98
N LEU A 136 -13.42 6.08 0.85
CA LEU A 136 -12.07 5.59 1.14
C LEU A 136 -11.93 5.15 2.60
N LEU A 137 -12.41 5.96 3.56
CA LEU A 137 -12.38 5.62 4.98
C LEU A 137 -13.15 4.33 5.27
N ARG A 138 -14.35 4.19 4.70
CA ARG A 138 -15.13 2.96 4.81
C ARG A 138 -14.36 1.75 4.28
N ARG A 139 -13.72 1.87 3.12
CA ARG A 139 -12.90 0.79 2.54
C ARG A 139 -11.67 0.46 3.40
N ILE A 140 -11.04 1.45 4.01
CA ILE A 140 -9.94 1.24 4.97
C ILE A 140 -10.43 0.42 6.17
N MET A 141 -11.65 0.68 6.67
CA MET A 141 -12.24 -0.10 7.75
C MET A 141 -12.54 -1.54 7.34
N GLU A 142 -13.09 -1.74 6.14
CA GLU A 142 -13.32 -3.07 5.57
C GLU A 142 -12.01 -3.86 5.44
N VAL A 143 -10.92 -3.19 5.03
CA VAL A 143 -9.58 -3.80 4.96
C VAL A 143 -9.07 -4.17 6.34
N LYS A 144 -9.14 -3.27 7.31
CA LYS A 144 -8.69 -3.49 8.69
C LYS A 144 -9.37 -4.72 9.32
N ASP A 145 -10.68 -4.85 9.13
CA ASP A 145 -11.48 -5.92 9.72
C ASP A 145 -11.35 -7.24 8.94
N SER A 146 -10.65 -7.22 7.80
CA SER A 146 -10.42 -8.37 6.93
C SER A 146 -9.00 -8.93 7.08
N ASN A 147 -8.93 -10.27 7.14
CA ASN A 147 -7.68 -11.04 7.01
C ASN A 147 -7.43 -11.50 5.56
N GLN A 148 -8.12 -10.91 4.59
CA GLN A 148 -7.88 -11.26 3.18
C GLN A 148 -6.51 -10.74 2.73
N PRO A 149 -5.75 -11.57 1.98
CA PRO A 149 -4.51 -11.12 1.38
C PRO A 149 -4.81 -10.10 0.28
N LEU A 150 -4.16 -8.94 0.34
CA LEU A 150 -4.29 -7.84 -0.62
C LEU A 150 -3.06 -7.71 -1.52
N VAL A 151 -1.97 -8.38 -1.18
CA VAL A 151 -0.72 -8.39 -1.93
C VAL A 151 -0.45 -9.82 -2.35
N ILE A 152 -0.38 -10.06 -3.65
CA ILE A 152 -0.04 -11.37 -4.20
C ILE A 152 1.38 -11.29 -4.74
N LEU A 153 2.30 -12.06 -4.16
CA LEU A 153 3.68 -12.15 -4.63
C LEU A 153 3.91 -13.47 -5.33
N ARG A 154 4.32 -13.39 -6.60
CA ARG A 154 4.73 -14.57 -7.36
C ARG A 154 6.17 -14.92 -6.99
N VAL A 155 6.38 -16.13 -6.50
CA VAL A 155 7.71 -16.65 -6.21
C VAL A 155 8.13 -17.56 -7.36
N LYS A 156 9.18 -17.16 -8.09
CA LYS A 156 9.85 -18.02 -9.07
C LYS A 156 11.03 -18.68 -8.38
N ILE A 157 10.87 -19.96 -8.03
CA ILE A 157 12.00 -20.77 -7.57
C ILE A 157 12.71 -21.27 -8.82
N ASN A 158 13.83 -20.63 -9.17
CA ASN A 158 14.74 -21.23 -10.15
C ASN A 158 15.29 -22.51 -9.52
N SER A 159 15.20 -23.64 -10.24
CA SER A 159 15.92 -24.84 -9.84
C SER A 159 17.40 -24.48 -9.71
N SER A 160 17.96 -24.75 -8.54
CA SER A 160 19.37 -24.49 -8.22
C SER A 160 20.25 -25.00 -9.35
N GLN A 161 20.95 -24.09 -10.04
CA GLN A 161 22.18 -24.49 -10.73
C GLN A 161 23.06 -25.14 -9.65
N PRO A 162 23.56 -26.37 -9.86
CA PRO A 162 24.51 -26.94 -8.92
C PRO A 162 25.67 -25.96 -8.78
N TYR A 163 26.03 -25.62 -7.54
CA TYR A 163 27.23 -24.85 -7.23
C TYR A 163 28.41 -25.50 -7.98
N GLN A 164 28.84 -24.88 -9.07
CA GLN A 164 30.10 -25.23 -9.70
C GLN A 164 31.18 -24.64 -8.81
N GLY A 165 31.67 -25.43 -7.85
CA GLY A 165 32.88 -25.11 -7.13
C GLY A 165 33.99 -24.82 -8.13
N ALA A 166 34.70 -23.72 -7.91
CA ALA A 166 35.88 -23.37 -8.70
C ALA A 166 36.88 -24.53 -8.65
N GLN A 167 37.15 -25.13 -9.82
CA GLN A 167 38.33 -25.97 -10.06
C GLN A 167 39.48 -25.08 -10.53
#